data_AF-A0A7W1G6J2-F1
#
_entry.id   AF-A0A7W1G6J2-F1
#
_cell.length_a   1.000
_cell.length_b   1.000
_cell.length_c   1.000
_cell.angle_alpha   90.00
_cell.angle_beta   90.00
_cell.angle_gamma   90.00
#
_symmetry.space_group_name_H-M   'P 1'
#
loop_
_entity.id
_entity.type
_entity.pdbx_description
1 polymer ?
#
loop_
_entity_poly.entity_id
_entity_poly.type
_entity_poly.pdbx_seq_one_letter_code
_entity_poly.pdbx_strand_id
1 'polypeptide(L)'
;DSGGEHLWRARLREILAVAEKDRDAALARADIWLAMEDVITPDPLLAQVPDARLAEVLAAGTAWVEAVRSSRADDGVTRAFSAALMRADHDPATYPSSAKIAAELAYTRARPFTWTWMCYIVGGILAAIGLGRARPLGDGGRGSSGWFRLGVMITALGVACNLIGLGVRVYITSLGAVTNLYETLVYVALLCAVLGLVFARLSGNGIYAVAGGIAGGMCAMVGETIPPDLGSHIGQLQPVLRSKFWLWTHVKTVVASYAAFLLAWAMANIVLTRAAVCRRAVRVDEARTIYRCVQVGVVLIAAGTLLGAVWADQAWGRFWGWDPKEVGALIVLLAYLVPLHLRFAGSIGSTGFAAWSAVCILSVVWSWYGVNFIQGSGLHAYAFGSGGQGWVIGACTAQVAYTLFLLRRVRHYEAAERDLPLPDGPTPVASESGPAKLTGP
;
A
#
# COMPACT_ATOMS: atom_id res chain seq x y z
N ASP A 1 -20.77 -39.57 13.74
CA ASP A 1 -22.13 -39.70 13.20
C ASP A 1 -22.90 -38.39 13.21
N SER A 2 -23.81 -38.25 12.26
CA SER A 2 -24.30 -37.04 11.56
C SER A 2 -23.24 -36.50 10.57
N GLY A 3 -23.23 -36.88 9.30
CA GLY A 3 -24.34 -37.20 8.40
C GLY A 3 -24.70 -36.04 7.47
N GLY A 4 -23.86 -35.01 7.37
CA GLY A 4 -23.97 -33.95 6.39
C GLY A 4 -22.64 -33.82 5.67
N GLU A 5 -22.58 -34.25 4.42
CA GLU A 5 -21.39 -34.05 3.62
C GLU A 5 -21.15 -32.55 3.42
N HIS A 6 -19.97 -32.07 3.79
CA HIS A 6 -19.63 -30.65 3.67
C HIS A 6 -19.81 -30.18 2.22
N LEU A 7 -20.53 -29.06 2.05
CA LEU A 7 -20.89 -28.45 0.76
C LEU A 7 -19.73 -28.32 -0.24
N TRP A 8 -18.50 -28.14 0.25
CA TRP A 8 -17.32 -28.07 -0.61
C TRP A 8 -16.96 -29.41 -1.27
N ARG A 9 -17.22 -30.56 -0.62
CA ARG A 9 -16.97 -31.91 -1.18
C ARG A 9 -18.01 -32.27 -2.23
N ALA A 10 -19.27 -31.90 -1.99
CA ALA A 10 -20.33 -32.03 -2.99
C ALA A 10 -20.02 -31.20 -4.24
N ARG A 11 -19.58 -29.95 -4.05
CA ARG A 11 -19.22 -29.04 -5.15
C ARG A 11 -17.96 -29.47 -5.90
N LEU A 12 -16.97 -30.01 -5.19
CA LEU A 12 -15.76 -30.56 -5.82
C LEU A 12 -16.10 -31.75 -6.72
N ARG A 13 -16.97 -32.66 -6.27
CA ARG A 13 -17.42 -33.78 -7.11
C ARG A 13 -18.29 -33.34 -8.28
N GLU A 14 -19.10 -32.30 -8.10
CA GLU A 14 -19.87 -31.70 -9.20
C GLU A 14 -18.92 -31.11 -10.26
N ILE A 15 -17.87 -30.39 -9.84
CA ILE A 15 -16.86 -29.85 -10.75
C ILE A 15 -16.09 -30.97 -11.46
N LEU A 16 -15.69 -32.02 -10.74
CA LEU A 16 -14.99 -33.18 -11.31
C LEU A 16 -15.88 -33.98 -12.26
N ALA A 17 -17.17 -34.16 -11.94
CA ALA A 17 -18.13 -34.85 -12.79
C ALA A 17 -18.48 -34.05 -14.06
N VAL A 18 -18.49 -32.71 -13.98
CA VAL A 18 -18.62 -31.84 -15.16
C VAL A 18 -17.33 -31.88 -15.98
N ALA A 19 -16.16 -31.88 -15.35
CA ALA A 19 -14.86 -32.00 -16.03
C ALA A 19 -14.65 -33.35 -16.74
N GLU A 20 -15.18 -34.44 -16.20
CA GLU A 20 -15.19 -35.75 -16.85
C GLU A 20 -16.11 -35.81 -18.07
N LYS A 21 -17.20 -35.05 -18.08
CA LYS A 21 -18.26 -35.15 -19.09
C LYS A 21 -18.12 -34.13 -20.21
N ASP A 22 -17.58 -32.96 -19.89
CA ASP A 22 -17.32 -31.86 -20.81
C ASP A 22 -16.17 -31.00 -20.24
N ARG A 23 -14.95 -31.43 -20.57
CA ARG A 23 -13.70 -30.80 -20.12
C ARG A 23 -13.70 -29.31 -20.43
N ASP A 24 -14.23 -28.91 -21.58
CA ASP A 24 -14.17 -27.53 -22.07
C ASP A 24 -15.20 -26.66 -21.37
N ALA A 25 -16.39 -27.18 -21.04
CA ALA A 25 -17.36 -26.48 -20.17
C ALA A 25 -16.88 -26.37 -18.71
N ALA A 26 -16.13 -27.35 -18.21
CA ALA A 26 -15.52 -27.30 -16.89
C ALA A 26 -14.35 -26.31 -16.83
N LEU A 27 -13.51 -26.26 -17.87
CA LEU A 27 -12.44 -25.27 -18.04
C LEU A 27 -12.97 -23.86 -18.29
N ALA A 28 -14.10 -23.71 -19.00
CA ALA A 28 -14.76 -22.41 -19.18
C ALA A 28 -15.42 -21.90 -17.89
N ARG A 29 -15.82 -22.78 -16.97
CA ARG A 29 -16.38 -22.43 -15.65
C ARG A 29 -15.32 -22.31 -14.56
N ALA A 30 -14.21 -23.02 -14.71
CA ALA A 30 -13.04 -22.90 -13.88
C ALA A 30 -12.18 -21.78 -14.48
N ASP A 31 -12.40 -20.54 -14.05
CA ASP A 31 -11.52 -19.37 -14.30
C ASP A 31 -10.09 -19.65 -13.76
N ILE A 32 -9.39 -20.62 -14.33
CA ILE A 32 -8.04 -21.03 -13.97
C ILE A 32 -7.13 -20.29 -14.94
N TRP A 33 -6.82 -19.06 -14.59
CA TRP A 33 -5.61 -18.43 -15.12
C TRP A 33 -4.42 -19.23 -14.60
N LEU A 34 -3.78 -20.02 -15.48
CA LEU A 34 -2.45 -20.59 -15.26
C LEU A 34 -1.44 -19.52 -15.68
N ALA A 35 -0.57 -19.07 -14.78
CA ALA A 35 0.55 -18.26 -15.23
C ALA A 35 1.48 -19.10 -16.10
N MET A 36 2.22 -18.47 -17.00
CA MET A 36 3.16 -19.19 -17.87
C MET A 36 4.17 -20.03 -17.08
N GLU A 37 4.59 -19.54 -15.91
CA GLU A 37 5.45 -20.28 -15.00
C GLU A 37 4.75 -21.51 -14.41
N ASP A 38 3.43 -21.48 -14.17
CA ASP A 38 2.63 -22.62 -13.70
C ASP A 38 2.35 -23.66 -14.81
N VAL A 39 2.43 -23.26 -16.08
CA VAL A 39 2.40 -24.18 -17.23
C VAL A 39 3.72 -24.95 -17.35
N ILE A 40 4.82 -24.37 -16.86
CA ILE A 40 6.19 -24.87 -17.01
C ILE A 40 6.67 -25.58 -15.73
N THR A 41 6.10 -25.24 -14.58
CA THR A 41 6.29 -25.94 -13.31
C THR A 41 5.25 -27.06 -13.27
N PRO A 42 5.63 -28.34 -13.36
CA PRO A 42 4.65 -29.40 -13.43
C PRO A 42 3.83 -29.42 -12.13
N ASP A 43 2.51 -29.23 -12.25
CA ASP A 43 1.60 -29.63 -11.18
C ASP A 43 1.93 -31.10 -10.84
N PRO A 44 2.22 -31.44 -9.57
CA PRO A 44 2.49 -32.82 -9.16
C PRO A 44 1.37 -33.79 -9.59
N LEU A 45 0.15 -33.28 -9.80
CA LEU A 45 -0.99 -34.03 -10.33
C LEU A 45 -0.94 -34.22 -11.85
N LEU A 46 -0.31 -33.33 -12.61
CA LEU A 46 -0.10 -33.45 -14.07
C LEU A 46 1.16 -34.25 -14.43
N ALA A 47 2.13 -34.36 -13.51
CA ALA A 47 3.33 -35.18 -13.66
C ALA A 47 3.04 -36.69 -13.81
N GLN A 48 1.80 -37.12 -13.55
CA GLN A 48 1.36 -38.51 -13.68
C GLN A 48 0.70 -38.83 -15.03
N VAL A 49 0.55 -37.84 -15.93
CA VAL A 49 -0.04 -38.06 -17.27
C VAL A 49 1.09 -38.44 -18.25
N PRO A 50 1.14 -39.69 -18.75
CA PRO A 50 2.23 -40.17 -19.59
C PRO A 50 1.99 -39.74 -21.04
N ASP A 51 2.34 -38.50 -21.38
CA ASP A 51 2.23 -38.01 -22.75
C ASP A 51 3.57 -37.45 -23.25
N ALA A 52 4.13 -38.07 -24.30
CA ALA A 52 5.41 -37.65 -24.90
C ALA A 52 5.39 -36.18 -25.39
N ARG A 53 4.19 -35.65 -25.63
CA ARG A 53 3.94 -34.24 -25.98
C ARG A 53 4.14 -33.28 -24.80
N LEU A 54 3.87 -33.72 -23.57
CA LEU A 54 4.09 -32.92 -22.36
C LEU A 54 5.58 -32.75 -22.07
N ALA A 55 6.40 -33.76 -22.36
CA ALA A 55 7.85 -33.67 -22.23
C ALA A 55 8.48 -32.63 -23.18
N GLU A 56 7.97 -32.52 -24.42
CA GLU A 56 8.40 -31.51 -25.39
C GLU A 56 8.04 -30.09 -24.91
N VAL A 57 6.82 -29.90 -24.39
CA VAL A 57 6.36 -28.63 -23.81
C VAL A 57 7.18 -28.24 -22.59
N LEU A 58 7.42 -29.18 -21.67
CA LEU A 58 8.21 -28.92 -20.46
C LEU A 58 9.66 -28.57 -20.80
N ALA A 59 10.26 -29.24 -21.79
CA ALA A 59 11.62 -28.94 -22.26
C ALA A 59 11.72 -27.58 -22.95
N ALA A 60 10.75 -27.24 -23.82
CA ALA A 60 10.70 -25.94 -24.48
C ALA A 60 10.38 -24.81 -23.48
N GLY A 61 9.54 -25.08 -22.49
CA GLY A 61 9.18 -24.17 -21.41
C GLY A 61 10.35 -23.88 -20.48
N THR A 62 11.09 -24.91 -20.05
CA THR A 62 12.30 -24.72 -19.23
C THR A 62 13.38 -23.93 -19.96
N ALA A 63 13.60 -24.20 -21.25
CA ALA A 63 14.53 -23.42 -22.08
C ALA A 63 14.11 -21.95 -22.22
N TRP A 64 12.80 -21.70 -22.36
CA TRP A 64 12.26 -20.34 -22.42
C TRP A 64 12.36 -19.61 -21.08
N VAL A 65 12.03 -20.25 -19.95
CA VAL A 65 12.18 -19.68 -18.60
C VAL A 65 13.62 -19.31 -18.31
N GLU A 66 14.57 -20.18 -18.66
CA GLU A 66 15.99 -19.91 -18.49
C GLU A 66 16.45 -18.72 -19.36
N ALA A 67 15.94 -18.63 -20.59
CA ALA A 67 16.20 -17.49 -21.46
C ALA A 67 15.59 -16.18 -20.91
N VAL A 68 14.39 -16.21 -20.32
CA VAL A 68 13.77 -15.03 -19.69
C VAL A 68 14.54 -14.62 -18.44
N ARG A 69 14.85 -15.56 -17.54
CA ARG A 69 15.62 -15.32 -16.30
C ARG A 69 17.01 -14.76 -16.59
N SER A 70 17.64 -15.22 -17.67
CA SER A 70 18.95 -14.72 -18.14
C SER A 70 18.88 -13.49 -19.03
N SER A 71 17.70 -12.92 -19.29
CA SER A 71 17.47 -11.79 -20.22
C SER A 71 17.93 -12.05 -21.67
N ARG A 72 17.92 -13.32 -22.11
CA ARG A 72 18.29 -13.78 -23.45
C ARG A 72 17.11 -14.31 -24.28
N ALA A 73 15.88 -14.19 -23.78
CA ALA A 73 14.70 -14.61 -24.53
C ALA A 73 14.54 -13.77 -25.80
N ASP A 74 14.59 -14.43 -26.95
CA ASP A 74 14.39 -13.86 -28.28
C ASP A 74 13.11 -14.42 -28.94
N ASP A 75 12.81 -13.92 -30.13
CA ASP A 75 11.64 -14.36 -30.90
C ASP A 75 11.74 -15.84 -31.31
N GLY A 76 12.95 -16.41 -31.39
CA GLY A 76 13.20 -17.80 -31.75
C GLY A 76 12.78 -18.77 -30.67
N VAL A 77 13.28 -18.57 -29.45
CA VAL A 77 12.95 -19.42 -28.28
C VAL A 77 11.46 -19.29 -27.94
N THR A 78 10.90 -18.08 -28.07
CA THR A 78 9.46 -17.84 -27.83
C THR A 78 8.57 -18.53 -28.86
N ARG A 79 8.95 -18.52 -30.15
CA ARG A 79 8.24 -19.25 -31.21
C ARG A 79 8.35 -20.76 -31.05
N ALA A 80 9.52 -21.27 -30.66
CA ALA A 80 9.74 -22.70 -30.45
C ALA A 80 8.86 -23.24 -29.31
N PHE A 81 8.78 -22.51 -28.20
CA PHE A 81 7.90 -22.84 -27.09
C PHE A 81 6.42 -22.75 -27.47
N SER A 82 6.01 -21.66 -28.13
CA SER A 82 4.63 -21.50 -28.63
C SER A 82 4.24 -22.63 -29.59
N ALA A 83 5.14 -23.06 -30.46
CA ALA A 83 4.92 -24.17 -31.38
C ALA A 83 4.82 -25.52 -30.67
N ALA A 84 5.67 -25.79 -29.68
CA ALA A 84 5.58 -27.01 -28.86
C ALA A 84 4.24 -27.09 -28.12
N LEU A 85 3.76 -25.95 -27.60
CA LEU A 85 2.48 -25.86 -26.91
C LEU A 85 1.28 -26.09 -27.84
N MET A 86 1.29 -25.48 -29.02
CA MET A 86 0.24 -25.66 -30.04
C MET A 86 0.18 -27.11 -30.57
N ARG A 87 1.29 -27.85 -30.53
CA ARG A 87 1.36 -29.27 -30.90
C ARG A 87 0.83 -30.21 -29.82
N ALA A 88 0.77 -29.76 -28.56
CA ALA A 88 0.37 -30.59 -27.42
C ALA A 88 -1.15 -30.65 -27.18
N ASP A 89 -1.97 -30.14 -28.10
CA ASP A 89 -3.44 -30.20 -28.06
C ASP A 89 -4.03 -29.65 -26.73
N HIS A 90 -3.34 -28.66 -26.16
CA HIS A 90 -3.93 -27.77 -25.16
C HIS A 90 -4.81 -26.78 -25.90
N ASP A 91 -6.09 -26.79 -25.55
CA ASP A 91 -7.12 -25.95 -26.16
C ASP A 91 -6.58 -24.51 -26.31
N PRO A 92 -6.43 -24.00 -27.56
CA PRO A 92 -5.98 -22.63 -27.82
C PRO A 92 -6.83 -21.56 -27.13
N ALA A 93 -8.06 -21.89 -26.72
CA ALA A 93 -8.91 -21.01 -25.91
C ALA A 93 -8.39 -20.80 -24.48
N THR A 94 -7.54 -21.72 -23.97
CA THR A 94 -6.92 -21.66 -22.64
C THR A 94 -5.59 -20.89 -22.61
N TYR A 95 -5.00 -20.56 -23.77
CA TYR A 95 -3.70 -19.89 -23.84
C TYR A 95 -3.81 -18.40 -24.16
N PRO A 96 -2.93 -17.52 -23.63
CA PRO A 96 -3.02 -16.09 -23.90
C PRO A 96 -2.86 -15.79 -25.40
N SER A 97 -3.77 -14.99 -25.97
CA SER A 97 -3.64 -14.50 -27.36
C SER A 97 -2.26 -13.88 -27.63
N SER A 98 -1.81 -13.89 -28.89
CA SER A 98 -0.55 -13.25 -29.31
C SER A 98 -0.43 -11.78 -28.86
N ALA A 99 -1.56 -11.06 -28.79
CA ALA A 99 -1.63 -9.71 -28.26
C ALA A 99 -1.35 -9.63 -26.75
N LYS A 100 -1.82 -10.60 -25.95
CA LYS A 100 -1.51 -10.70 -24.52
C LYS A 100 -0.04 -11.04 -24.28
N ILE A 101 0.53 -11.94 -25.07
CA ILE A 101 1.96 -12.29 -25.01
C ILE A 101 2.82 -11.07 -25.34
N ALA A 102 2.48 -10.34 -26.41
CA ALA A 102 3.18 -9.10 -26.77
C ALA A 102 3.07 -8.02 -25.68
N ALA A 103 1.89 -7.88 -25.05
CA ALA A 103 1.68 -6.96 -23.94
C ALA A 103 2.50 -7.34 -22.70
N GLU A 104 2.63 -8.63 -22.38
CA GLU A 104 3.44 -9.13 -21.28
C GLU A 104 4.94 -8.91 -21.50
N LEU A 105 5.43 -9.17 -22.72
CA LEU A 105 6.81 -8.86 -23.13
C LEU A 105 7.09 -7.36 -23.03
N ALA A 106 6.17 -6.52 -23.51
CA ALA A 106 6.28 -5.07 -23.42
C ALA A 106 6.27 -4.57 -21.97
N TYR A 107 5.38 -5.11 -21.13
CA TYR A 107 5.30 -4.81 -19.70
C TYR A 107 6.60 -5.17 -18.97
N THR A 108 7.12 -6.37 -19.24
CA THR A 108 8.36 -6.87 -18.62
C THR A 108 9.57 -6.03 -19.01
N ARG A 109 9.67 -5.61 -20.28
CA ARG A 109 10.74 -4.72 -20.77
C ARG A 109 10.60 -3.30 -20.22
N ALA A 110 9.39 -2.76 -20.19
CA ALA A 110 9.13 -1.39 -19.77
C ALA A 110 9.34 -1.16 -18.27
N ARG A 111 9.16 -2.21 -17.45
CA ARG A 111 9.25 -2.16 -15.98
C ARG A 111 8.56 -0.92 -15.39
N PRO A 112 7.24 -0.75 -15.60
CA PRO A 112 6.53 0.49 -15.28
C PRO A 112 6.63 0.90 -13.80
N PHE A 113 6.78 -0.08 -12.91
CA PHE A 113 6.89 0.18 -11.47
C PHE A 113 8.28 0.69 -11.04
N THR A 114 9.33 0.38 -11.82
CA THR A 114 10.66 0.99 -11.65
C THR A 114 10.60 2.50 -11.88
N TRP A 115 10.02 2.89 -13.00
CA TRP A 115 9.80 4.31 -13.33
C TRP A 115 8.89 4.99 -12.32
N THR A 116 7.86 4.28 -11.84
CA THR A 116 6.92 4.80 -10.85
C THR A 116 7.61 5.26 -9.58
N TRP A 117 8.39 4.39 -8.91
CA TRP A 117 9.00 4.77 -7.64
C TRP A 117 10.07 5.85 -7.82
N MET A 118 10.81 5.83 -8.95
CA MET A 118 11.77 6.88 -9.29
C MET A 118 11.07 8.23 -9.45
N CYS A 119 9.99 8.30 -10.24
CA CYS A 119 9.19 9.51 -10.41
C CYS A 119 8.60 10.01 -9.09
N TYR A 120 8.10 9.11 -8.23
CA TYR A 120 7.56 9.48 -6.93
C TYR A 120 8.62 10.08 -6.00
N ILE A 121 9.78 9.44 -5.85
CA ILE A 121 10.87 9.96 -5.00
C ILE A 121 11.42 11.27 -5.56
N VAL A 122 11.75 11.32 -6.85
CA VAL A 122 12.28 12.54 -7.49
C VAL A 122 11.26 13.67 -7.42
N GLY A 123 9.99 13.40 -7.73
CA GLY A 123 8.92 14.39 -7.65
C GLY A 123 8.71 14.92 -6.23
N GLY A 124 8.74 14.03 -5.22
CA GLY A 124 8.67 14.40 -3.81
C GLY A 124 9.85 15.27 -3.35
N ILE A 125 11.08 14.94 -3.76
CA ILE A 125 12.29 15.73 -3.46
C ILE A 125 12.22 17.12 -4.11
N LEU A 126 11.86 17.21 -5.40
CA LEU A 126 11.73 18.48 -6.09
C LEU A 126 10.62 19.35 -5.49
N ALA A 127 9.50 18.74 -5.09
CA ALA A 127 8.44 19.41 -4.36
C ALA A 127 8.96 19.96 -3.02
N ALA A 128 9.75 19.19 -2.27
CA ALA A 128 10.35 19.63 -1.01
C ALA A 128 11.31 20.83 -1.22
N ILE A 129 12.17 20.75 -2.23
CA ILE A 129 13.06 21.84 -2.63
C ILE A 129 12.25 23.09 -3.01
N GLY A 130 11.17 22.91 -3.76
CA GLY A 130 10.27 23.98 -4.18
C GLY A 130 9.60 24.68 -3.00
N LEU A 131 9.17 23.95 -1.97
CA LEU A 131 8.63 24.53 -0.73
C LEU A 131 9.68 25.29 0.08
N GLY A 132 10.91 24.78 0.15
CA GLY A 132 12.02 25.45 0.84
C GLY A 132 12.46 26.75 0.16
N ARG A 133 12.33 26.83 -1.18
CA ARG A 133 12.70 28.01 -1.99
C ARG A 133 11.55 29.00 -2.23
N ALA A 134 10.33 28.69 -1.79
CA ALA A 134 9.18 29.56 -2.01
C ALA A 134 9.36 30.88 -1.25
N ARG A 135 9.39 32.00 -1.99
CA ARG A 135 9.44 33.34 -1.38
C ARG A 135 8.07 33.69 -0.78
N PRO A 136 8.03 34.36 0.39
CA PRO A 136 6.79 34.97 0.88
C PRO A 136 6.30 35.98 -0.16
N LEU A 137 5.05 35.87 -0.61
CA LEU A 137 4.37 36.97 -1.30
C LEU A 137 3.88 37.95 -0.22
N GLY A 138 3.87 39.25 -0.54
CA GLY A 138 3.54 40.34 0.39
C GLY A 138 2.19 40.19 1.11
N ASP A 139 1.25 39.41 0.56
CA ASP A 139 -0.10 39.21 1.11
C ASP A 139 -0.27 37.88 1.88
N GLY A 140 0.79 37.36 2.50
CA GLY A 140 0.72 36.13 3.31
C GLY A 140 0.58 34.83 2.50
N GLY A 141 0.46 34.91 1.17
CA GLY A 141 0.55 33.78 0.27
C GLY A 141 2.00 33.33 0.02
N ARG A 142 2.26 32.04 -0.18
CA ARG A 142 3.52 31.57 -0.76
C ARG A 142 3.30 31.24 -2.23
N GLY A 143 4.02 31.92 -3.13
CA GLY A 143 3.99 31.59 -4.55
C GLY A 143 4.55 30.19 -4.78
N SER A 144 3.89 29.39 -5.64
CA SER A 144 4.45 28.08 -5.99
C SER A 144 5.75 28.27 -6.78
N SER A 145 6.85 27.73 -6.27
CA SER A 145 8.13 27.71 -6.99
C SER A 145 8.00 26.85 -8.26
N GLY A 146 8.74 27.19 -9.32
CA GLY A 146 8.82 26.35 -10.52
C GLY A 146 9.23 24.90 -10.18
N TRP A 147 10.13 24.74 -9.20
CA TRP A 147 10.54 23.45 -8.66
C TRP A 147 9.40 22.66 -8.01
N PHE A 148 8.48 23.34 -7.31
CA PHE A 148 7.33 22.69 -6.69
C PHE A 148 6.38 22.16 -7.76
N ARG A 149 6.07 22.98 -8.78
CA ARG A 149 5.22 22.56 -9.91
C ARG A 149 5.85 21.40 -10.67
N LEU A 150 7.15 21.47 -10.95
CA LEU A 150 7.89 20.39 -11.59
C LEU A 150 7.83 19.10 -10.76
N GLY A 151 8.05 19.18 -9.45
CA GLY A 151 7.93 18.04 -8.55
C GLY A 151 6.54 17.38 -8.61
N VAL A 152 5.48 18.20 -8.51
CA VAL A 152 4.10 17.72 -8.64
C VAL A 152 3.83 17.08 -10.01
N MET A 153 4.33 17.65 -11.10
CA MET A 153 4.19 17.09 -12.44
C MET A 153 4.89 15.73 -12.58
N ILE A 154 6.10 15.58 -12.03
CA ILE A 154 6.82 14.31 -12.04
C ILE A 154 6.12 13.27 -11.17
N THR A 155 5.58 13.65 -10.00
CA THR A 155 4.76 12.73 -9.20
C THR A 155 3.50 12.31 -9.97
N ALA A 156 2.82 13.23 -10.68
CA ALA A 156 1.66 12.90 -11.51
C ALA A 156 2.02 11.98 -12.69
N LEU A 157 3.21 12.14 -13.29
CA LEU A 157 3.73 11.21 -14.28
C LEU A 157 3.93 9.82 -13.68
N GLY A 158 4.47 9.73 -12.46
CA GLY A 158 4.57 8.47 -11.71
C GLY A 158 3.21 7.81 -11.47
N VAL A 159 2.17 8.61 -11.17
CA VAL A 159 0.78 8.11 -11.02
C VAL A 159 0.30 7.50 -12.34
N ALA A 160 0.56 8.17 -13.46
CA ALA A 160 0.21 7.64 -14.78
C ALA A 160 0.95 6.33 -15.09
N CYS A 161 2.26 6.26 -14.83
CA CYS A 161 3.04 5.04 -15.01
C CYS A 161 2.50 3.88 -14.14
N ASN A 162 2.13 4.15 -12.89
CA ASN A 162 1.58 3.16 -11.98
C ASN A 162 0.21 2.65 -12.47
N LEU A 163 -0.69 3.56 -12.86
CA LEU A 163 -1.99 3.21 -13.43
C LEU A 163 -1.88 2.39 -14.71
N ILE A 164 -0.96 2.76 -15.62
CA ILE A 164 -0.67 2.00 -16.83
C ILE A 164 -0.13 0.62 -16.49
N GLY A 165 0.84 0.52 -15.56
CA GLY A 165 1.40 -0.76 -15.13
C GLY A 165 0.35 -1.70 -14.54
N LEU A 166 -0.51 -1.20 -13.64
CA LEU A 166 -1.62 -1.97 -13.09
C LEU A 166 -2.66 -2.32 -14.15
N GLY A 167 -3.00 -1.40 -15.05
CA GLY A 167 -3.95 -1.62 -16.13
C GLY A 167 -3.49 -2.70 -17.10
N VAL A 168 -2.20 -2.69 -17.47
CA VAL A 168 -1.60 -3.72 -18.33
C VAL A 168 -1.58 -5.07 -17.60
N ARG A 169 -1.27 -5.12 -16.29
CA ARG A 169 -1.38 -6.36 -15.50
C ARG A 169 -2.82 -6.91 -15.51
N VAL A 170 -3.81 -6.06 -15.25
CA VAL A 170 -5.24 -6.46 -15.30
C VAL A 170 -5.63 -6.98 -16.69
N TYR A 171 -5.14 -6.34 -17.75
CA TYR A 171 -5.37 -6.79 -19.13
C TYR A 171 -4.75 -8.16 -19.42
N ILE A 172 -3.50 -8.38 -18.99
CA ILE A 172 -2.78 -9.65 -19.17
C ILE A 172 -3.49 -10.76 -18.39
N THR A 173 -3.70 -10.58 -17.09
CA THR A 173 -4.22 -11.61 -16.18
C THR A 173 -5.72 -11.83 -16.32
N SER A 174 -6.46 -10.86 -16.87
CA SER A 174 -7.93 -10.82 -16.82
C SER A 174 -8.51 -10.85 -15.38
N LEU A 175 -7.65 -10.61 -14.38
CA LEU A 175 -8.00 -10.55 -12.97
C LEU A 175 -8.00 -9.09 -12.51
N GLY A 176 -8.79 -8.78 -11.47
CA GLY A 176 -8.80 -7.44 -10.90
C GLY A 176 -7.47 -7.11 -10.22
N ALA A 177 -7.07 -5.83 -10.18
CA ALA A 177 -5.84 -5.43 -9.48
C ALA A 177 -5.89 -5.78 -7.98
N VAL A 178 -4.70 -6.01 -7.39
CA VAL A 178 -4.48 -6.37 -5.96
C VAL A 178 -4.69 -7.86 -5.69
N THR A 179 -4.18 -8.71 -6.58
CA THR A 179 -4.30 -10.18 -6.49
C THR A 179 -3.26 -10.82 -5.57
N ASN A 180 -2.17 -10.12 -5.27
CA ASN A 180 -1.07 -10.63 -4.46
C ASN A 180 -0.44 -9.52 -3.59
N LEU A 181 0.56 -9.89 -2.78
CA LEU A 181 1.20 -8.96 -1.85
C LEU A 181 1.99 -7.87 -2.58
N TYR A 182 2.63 -8.19 -3.71
CA TYR A 182 3.31 -7.21 -4.56
C TYR A 182 2.35 -6.12 -5.07
N GLU A 183 1.24 -6.53 -5.69
CA GLU A 183 0.22 -5.61 -6.21
C GLU A 183 -0.41 -4.78 -5.09
N THR A 184 -0.48 -5.32 -3.88
CA THR A 184 -0.91 -4.57 -2.70
C THR A 184 0.01 -3.38 -2.42
N LEU A 185 1.34 -3.58 -2.39
CA LEU A 185 2.30 -2.48 -2.17
C LEU A 185 2.25 -1.43 -3.28
N VAL A 186 2.20 -1.88 -4.54
CA VAL A 186 2.06 -0.99 -5.69
C VAL A 186 0.79 -0.14 -5.61
N TYR A 187 -0.32 -0.74 -5.17
CA TYR A 187 -1.60 -0.05 -5.00
C TYR A 187 -1.61 0.91 -3.80
N VAL A 188 -0.99 0.53 -2.67
CA VAL A 188 -0.76 1.46 -1.54
C VAL A 188 0.05 2.67 -1.99
N ALA A 189 1.13 2.45 -2.74
CA ALA A 189 1.97 3.51 -3.27
C ALA A 189 1.20 4.47 -4.19
N LEU A 190 0.37 3.92 -5.09
CA LEU A 190 -0.53 4.70 -5.95
C LEU A 190 -1.47 5.57 -5.12
N LEU A 191 -2.22 4.96 -4.20
CA LEU A 191 -3.20 5.69 -3.39
C LEU A 191 -2.53 6.71 -2.47
N CYS A 192 -1.35 6.42 -1.92
CA CYS A 192 -0.60 7.36 -1.08
C CYS A 192 -0.19 8.61 -1.89
N ALA A 193 0.34 8.42 -3.11
CA ALA A 193 0.69 9.52 -4.00
C ALA A 193 -0.54 10.34 -4.42
N VAL A 194 -1.64 9.67 -4.82
CA VAL A 194 -2.90 10.32 -5.20
C VAL A 194 -3.49 11.11 -4.03
N LEU A 195 -3.59 10.51 -2.84
CA LEU A 195 -4.06 11.19 -1.63
C LEU A 195 -3.18 12.39 -1.29
N GLY A 196 -1.86 12.27 -1.40
CA GLY A 196 -0.93 13.37 -1.20
C GLY A 196 -1.17 14.55 -2.17
N LEU A 197 -1.37 14.26 -3.46
CA LEU A 197 -1.69 15.27 -4.46
C LEU A 197 -3.08 15.91 -4.25
N VAL A 198 -4.09 15.10 -3.97
CA VAL A 198 -5.47 15.57 -3.72
C VAL A 198 -5.51 16.43 -2.46
N PHE A 199 -4.92 15.99 -1.35
CA PHE A 199 -4.89 16.78 -0.12
C PHE A 199 -4.06 18.04 -0.27
N ALA A 200 -2.94 18.01 -0.99
CA ALA A 200 -2.20 19.22 -1.32
C ALA A 200 -3.07 20.23 -2.08
N ARG A 201 -3.89 19.75 -3.01
CA ARG A 201 -4.75 20.60 -3.83
C ARG A 201 -5.96 21.15 -3.07
N LEU A 202 -6.60 20.32 -2.24
CA LEU A 202 -7.78 20.70 -1.45
C LEU A 202 -7.43 21.59 -0.26
N SER A 203 -6.30 21.35 0.40
CA SER A 203 -5.90 22.11 1.58
C SER A 203 -4.98 23.30 1.27
N GLY A 204 -4.48 23.41 0.04
CA GLY A 204 -3.43 24.36 -0.33
C GLY A 204 -2.08 24.11 0.34
N ASN A 205 -1.89 22.97 1.02
CA ASN A 205 -0.67 22.66 1.75
C ASN A 205 0.21 21.67 0.96
N GLY A 206 1.25 22.20 0.32
CA GLY A 206 2.15 21.41 -0.51
C GLY A 206 2.93 20.31 0.22
N ILE A 207 2.97 20.30 1.56
CA ILE A 207 3.64 19.23 2.33
C ILE A 207 2.99 17.87 2.03
N TYR A 208 1.69 17.83 1.76
CA TYR A 208 1.02 16.58 1.36
C TYR A 208 1.58 15.99 0.07
N ALA A 209 1.93 16.81 -0.92
CA ALA A 209 2.51 16.35 -2.18
C ALA A 209 3.93 15.80 -1.96
N VAL A 210 4.71 16.44 -1.09
CA VAL A 210 6.03 15.95 -0.68
C VAL A 210 5.91 14.60 0.03
N ALA A 211 5.02 14.50 1.02
CA ALA A 211 4.82 13.29 1.81
C ALA A 211 4.31 12.13 0.94
N GLY A 212 3.31 12.38 0.10
CA GLY A 212 2.75 11.36 -0.81
C GLY A 212 3.76 10.88 -1.84
N GLY A 213 4.55 11.79 -2.43
CA GLY A 213 5.62 11.42 -3.37
C GLY A 213 6.72 10.59 -2.70
N ILE A 214 7.28 11.05 -1.58
CA ILE A 214 8.37 10.33 -0.90
C ILE A 214 7.88 8.98 -0.36
N ALA A 215 6.77 8.96 0.39
CA ALA A 215 6.30 7.73 1.04
C ALA A 215 5.70 6.74 0.06
N GLY A 216 4.95 7.21 -0.94
CA GLY A 216 4.48 6.37 -2.05
C GLY A 216 5.67 5.80 -2.83
N GLY A 217 6.69 6.61 -3.10
CA GLY A 217 7.93 6.17 -3.75
C GLY A 217 8.68 5.11 -2.95
N MET A 218 8.88 5.31 -1.64
CA MET A 218 9.51 4.33 -0.76
C MET A 218 8.72 3.01 -0.73
N CYS A 219 7.39 3.06 -0.66
CA CYS A 219 6.53 1.88 -0.66
C CYS A 219 6.62 1.10 -1.98
N ALA A 220 6.56 1.78 -3.12
CA ALA A 220 6.73 1.16 -4.43
C ALA A 220 8.14 0.56 -4.60
N MET A 221 9.17 1.27 -4.14
CA MET A 221 10.56 0.80 -4.18
C MET A 221 10.75 -0.45 -3.32
N VAL A 222 10.14 -0.52 -2.13
CA VAL A 222 10.17 -1.72 -1.28
C VAL A 222 9.53 -2.92 -1.98
N GLY A 223 8.38 -2.71 -2.63
CA GLY A 223 7.72 -3.78 -3.40
C GLY A 223 8.57 -4.34 -4.53
N GLU A 224 9.49 -3.53 -5.08
CA GLU A 224 10.37 -3.97 -6.16
C GLU A 224 11.73 -4.52 -5.67
N THR A 225 12.26 -4.01 -4.55
CA THR A 225 13.64 -4.29 -4.12
C THR A 225 13.78 -5.30 -2.99
N ILE A 226 12.71 -5.59 -2.24
CA ILE A 226 12.74 -6.56 -1.13
C ILE A 226 11.91 -7.80 -1.53
N PRO A 227 12.51 -8.82 -2.16
CA PRO A 227 11.80 -10.07 -2.45
C PRO A 227 12.03 -11.09 -1.32
N PRO A 228 10.96 -11.59 -0.68
CA PRO A 228 10.95 -12.87 -0.01
C PRO A 228 9.86 -13.81 -0.55
N ASP A 229 9.40 -13.61 -1.80
CA ASP A 229 8.20 -14.21 -2.43
C ASP A 229 6.90 -13.39 -2.23
N LEU A 230 6.90 -12.15 -2.72
CA LEU A 230 5.71 -11.26 -2.74
C LEU A 230 4.75 -11.53 -3.90
N GLY A 231 5.07 -12.45 -4.81
CA GLY A 231 4.35 -12.62 -6.09
C GLY A 231 4.63 -11.50 -7.10
N SER A 232 5.89 -11.09 -7.28
CA SER A 232 6.27 -10.15 -8.36
C SER A 232 5.89 -10.70 -9.73
N HIS A 233 5.96 -12.03 -9.87
CA HIS A 233 5.49 -12.81 -11.00
C HIS A 233 3.97 -12.95 -10.96
N ILE A 234 3.34 -12.94 -12.13
CA ILE A 234 1.93 -13.27 -12.27
C ILE A 234 1.82 -14.78 -11.96
N GLY A 235 0.99 -15.18 -11.00
CA GLY A 235 0.82 -16.56 -10.55
C GLY A 235 -0.66 -16.89 -10.30
N GLN A 236 -0.99 -18.16 -10.03
CA GLN A 236 -2.37 -18.55 -9.70
C GLN A 236 -2.91 -17.82 -8.46
N LEU A 237 -4.17 -17.38 -8.55
CA LEU A 237 -4.91 -16.82 -7.43
C LEU A 237 -5.22 -17.90 -6.39
N GLN A 238 -5.03 -17.54 -5.10
CA GLN A 238 -5.60 -18.33 -4.00
C GLN A 238 -7.12 -18.47 -4.18
N PRO A 239 -7.72 -19.65 -3.95
CA PRO A 239 -9.13 -19.91 -4.23
C PRO A 239 -10.10 -18.88 -3.62
N VAL A 240 -9.77 -18.38 -2.42
CA VAL A 240 -10.57 -17.38 -1.71
C VAL A 240 -10.56 -16.00 -2.39
N LEU A 241 -9.50 -15.67 -3.15
CA LEU A 241 -9.34 -14.39 -3.86
C LEU A 241 -10.05 -14.37 -5.23
N ARG A 242 -10.71 -15.46 -5.63
CA ARG A 242 -11.45 -15.55 -6.91
C ARG A 242 -12.74 -14.71 -6.92
N SER A 243 -13.28 -14.35 -5.75
CA SER A 243 -14.43 -13.46 -5.68
C SER A 243 -14.04 -12.01 -5.99
N LYS A 244 -14.36 -11.58 -7.22
CA LYS A 244 -14.18 -10.17 -7.65
C LYS A 244 -14.89 -9.21 -6.71
N PHE A 245 -16.06 -9.56 -6.19
CA PHE A 245 -16.80 -8.69 -5.26
C PHE A 245 -15.97 -8.34 -4.01
N TRP A 246 -15.46 -9.35 -3.30
CA TRP A 246 -14.71 -9.13 -2.05
C TRP A 246 -13.33 -8.53 -2.25
N LEU A 247 -12.67 -8.89 -3.36
CA LEU A 247 -11.42 -8.26 -3.76
C LEU A 247 -11.59 -6.75 -3.99
N TRP A 248 -12.71 -6.35 -4.61
CA TRP A 248 -12.97 -4.94 -4.93
C TRP A 248 -13.52 -4.13 -3.76
N THR A 249 -14.32 -4.73 -2.88
CA THR A 249 -14.95 -4.02 -1.75
C THR A 249 -14.09 -4.08 -0.50
N HIS A 250 -13.81 -5.28 0.03
CA HIS A 250 -13.08 -5.44 1.29
C HIS A 250 -11.59 -5.11 1.11
N VAL A 251 -10.89 -5.83 0.23
CA VAL A 251 -9.42 -5.75 0.14
C VAL A 251 -8.98 -4.34 -0.25
N LYS A 252 -9.56 -3.74 -1.31
CA LYS A 252 -9.22 -2.37 -1.71
C LYS A 252 -9.55 -1.33 -0.64
N THR A 253 -10.61 -1.51 0.16
CA THR A 253 -10.92 -0.60 1.28
C THR A 253 -9.86 -0.67 2.38
N VAL A 254 -9.43 -1.87 2.76
CA VAL A 254 -8.35 -2.06 3.75
C VAL A 254 -7.04 -1.47 3.20
N VAL A 255 -6.68 -1.76 1.96
CA VAL A 255 -5.45 -1.25 1.34
C VAL A 255 -5.47 0.28 1.17
N ALA A 256 -6.63 0.88 0.89
CA ALA A 256 -6.79 2.33 0.88
C ALA A 256 -6.58 2.95 2.27
N SER A 257 -6.95 2.26 3.35
CA SER A 257 -6.64 2.71 4.71
C SER A 257 -5.12 2.76 4.96
N TYR A 258 -4.39 1.75 4.49
CA TYR A 258 -2.93 1.69 4.64
C TYR A 258 -2.24 2.83 3.89
N ALA A 259 -2.74 3.23 2.73
CA ALA A 259 -2.25 4.41 2.01
C ALA A 259 -2.45 5.71 2.80
N ALA A 260 -3.61 5.89 3.43
CA ALA A 260 -3.87 7.06 4.28
C ALA A 260 -2.98 7.07 5.54
N PHE A 261 -2.75 5.91 6.16
CA PHE A 261 -1.84 5.77 7.30
C PHE A 261 -0.37 5.98 6.92
N LEU A 262 0.05 5.52 5.74
CA LEU A 262 1.39 5.76 5.19
C LEU A 262 1.61 7.26 4.94
N LEU A 263 0.61 7.96 4.40
CA LEU A 263 0.66 9.42 4.26
C LEU A 263 0.73 10.11 5.62
N ALA A 264 -0.06 9.66 6.62
CA ALA A 264 0.00 10.19 7.99
C ALA A 264 1.38 10.00 8.63
N TRP A 265 1.98 8.82 8.47
CA TRP A 265 3.34 8.51 8.94
C TRP A 265 4.38 9.45 8.33
N ALA A 266 4.32 9.66 7.02
CA ALA A 266 5.23 10.55 6.31
C ALA A 266 5.09 12.01 6.80
N MET A 267 3.85 12.49 6.91
CA MET A 267 3.56 13.82 7.46
C MET A 267 4.09 13.97 8.90
N ALA A 268 3.88 12.96 9.74
CA ALA A 268 4.34 12.98 11.12
C ALA A 268 5.86 13.09 11.24
N ASN A 269 6.61 12.30 10.46
CA ASN A 269 8.06 12.38 10.43
C ASN A 269 8.53 13.74 9.90
N ILE A 270 7.99 14.24 8.78
CA ILE A 270 8.36 15.55 8.22
C ILE A 270 8.16 16.67 9.24
N VAL A 271 7.02 16.69 9.92
CA VAL A 271 6.66 17.71 10.90
C VAL A 271 7.54 17.65 12.15
N LEU A 272 7.79 16.43 12.69
CA LEU A 272 8.66 16.26 13.86
C LEU A 272 10.11 16.65 13.55
N THR A 273 10.62 16.24 12.39
CA THR A 273 11.97 16.60 11.95
C THR A 273 12.09 18.11 11.77
N ARG A 274 11.10 18.75 11.13
CA ARG A 274 11.06 20.20 10.97
C ARG A 274 11.01 20.93 12.32
N ALA A 275 10.20 20.46 13.26
CA ALA A 275 10.11 21.03 14.61
C ALA A 275 11.46 20.93 15.34
N ALA A 276 12.12 19.77 15.28
CA ALA A 276 13.43 19.55 15.89
C ALA A 276 14.55 20.40 15.26
N VAL A 277 14.56 20.54 13.94
CA VAL A 277 15.55 21.37 13.21
C VAL A 277 15.33 22.85 13.47
N CYS A 278 14.08 23.31 13.41
CA CYS A 278 13.70 24.70 13.68
C CYS A 278 13.68 25.06 15.17
N ARG A 279 13.99 24.10 16.07
CA ARG A 279 14.02 24.29 17.53
C ARG A 279 12.72 24.87 18.11
N ARG A 280 11.58 24.33 17.67
CA ARG A 280 10.24 24.79 18.09
C ARG A 280 9.31 23.61 18.36
N ALA A 281 8.19 23.88 19.01
CA ALA A 281 7.07 22.94 19.14
C ALA A 281 6.46 22.55 17.78
N VAL A 282 5.80 21.38 17.72
CA VAL A 282 4.92 21.05 16.59
C VAL A 282 3.68 21.92 16.64
N ARG A 283 3.38 22.61 15.54
CA ARG A 283 2.25 23.54 15.51
C ARG A 283 0.92 22.80 15.37
N VAL A 284 -0.17 23.46 15.78
CA VAL A 284 -1.53 22.89 15.76
C VAL A 284 -2.02 22.63 14.34
N ASP A 285 -1.70 23.53 13.40
CA ASP A 285 -1.96 23.38 11.96
C ASP A 285 -1.23 22.18 11.36
N GLU A 286 0.04 21.97 11.73
CA GLU A 286 0.81 20.79 11.32
C GLU A 286 0.18 19.49 11.86
N ALA A 287 -0.13 19.42 13.15
CA ALA A 287 -0.80 18.25 13.73
C ALA A 287 -2.21 18.01 13.14
N ARG A 288 -2.93 19.06 12.74
CA ARG A 288 -4.22 18.95 12.05
C ARG A 288 -4.07 18.26 10.69
N THR A 289 -2.95 18.45 9.99
CA THR A 289 -2.74 17.76 8.71
C THR A 289 -2.60 16.25 8.86
N ILE A 290 -1.88 15.81 9.90
CA ILE A 290 -1.72 14.40 10.27
C ILE A 290 -3.08 13.83 10.70
N TYR A 291 -3.82 14.58 11.53
CA TYR A 291 -5.13 14.18 12.05
C TYR A 291 -6.13 13.86 10.94
N ARG A 292 -6.17 14.68 9.88
CA ARG A 292 -7.04 14.44 8.71
C ARG A 292 -6.70 13.15 7.97
N CYS A 293 -5.41 12.82 7.79
CA CYS A 293 -5.00 11.56 7.18
C CYS A 293 -5.40 10.36 8.04
N VAL A 294 -5.18 10.46 9.36
CA VAL A 294 -5.56 9.42 10.32
C VAL A 294 -7.08 9.20 10.31
N GLN A 295 -7.90 10.26 10.26
CA GLN A 295 -9.35 10.13 10.16
C GLN A 295 -9.79 9.31 8.94
N VAL A 296 -9.22 9.60 7.77
CA VAL A 296 -9.54 8.85 6.54
C VAL A 296 -9.11 7.39 6.68
N GLY A 297 -7.91 7.13 7.20
CA GLY A 297 -7.44 5.78 7.45
C GLY A 297 -8.33 5.01 8.43
N VAL A 298 -8.72 5.62 9.55
CA VAL A 298 -9.57 5.02 10.60
C VAL A 298 -10.95 4.66 10.04
N VAL A 299 -11.59 5.54 9.27
CA VAL A 299 -12.89 5.26 8.67
C VAL A 299 -12.79 4.08 7.69
N LEU A 300 -11.76 4.07 6.85
CA LEU A 300 -11.55 3.00 5.87
C LEU A 300 -11.20 1.67 6.53
N ILE A 301 -10.32 1.63 7.54
CA ILE A 301 -9.99 0.37 8.20
C ILE A 301 -11.19 -0.16 9.00
N ALA A 302 -11.98 0.70 9.66
CA ALA A 302 -13.19 0.26 10.34
C ALA A 302 -14.21 -0.36 9.38
N ALA A 303 -14.49 0.32 8.25
CA ALA A 303 -15.36 -0.22 7.20
C ALA A 303 -14.78 -1.51 6.61
N GLY A 304 -13.47 -1.55 6.36
CA GLY A 304 -12.75 -2.72 5.86
C GLY A 304 -12.86 -3.91 6.81
N THR A 305 -12.68 -3.72 8.12
CA THR A 305 -12.83 -4.77 9.13
C THR A 305 -14.26 -5.33 9.16
N LEU A 306 -15.28 -4.48 9.08
CA LEU A 306 -16.68 -4.91 9.02
C LEU A 306 -16.97 -5.72 7.74
N LEU A 307 -16.52 -5.22 6.57
CA LEU A 307 -16.63 -5.94 5.30
C LEU A 307 -15.87 -7.28 5.35
N GLY A 308 -14.74 -7.32 6.05
CA GLY A 308 -13.93 -8.53 6.25
C GLY A 308 -14.66 -9.58 7.06
N ALA A 309 -15.37 -9.18 8.11
CA ALA A 309 -16.18 -10.10 8.92
C ALA A 309 -17.29 -10.77 8.08
N VAL A 310 -17.97 -10.00 7.22
CA VAL A 310 -18.99 -10.56 6.32
C VAL A 310 -18.37 -11.49 5.28
N TRP A 311 -17.18 -11.14 4.76
CA TRP A 311 -16.47 -12.02 3.84
C TRP A 311 -16.02 -13.33 4.50
N ALA A 312 -15.52 -13.27 5.75
CA ALA A 312 -15.11 -14.43 6.53
C ALA A 312 -16.27 -15.41 6.74
N ASP A 313 -17.49 -14.90 6.99
CA ASP A 313 -18.69 -15.72 7.11
C ASP A 313 -18.99 -16.48 5.81
N GLN A 314 -18.94 -15.78 4.67
CA GLN A 314 -19.16 -16.41 3.37
C GLN A 314 -18.07 -17.40 2.97
N ALA A 315 -16.82 -17.11 3.34
CA ALA A 315 -15.70 -17.93 2.96
C ALA A 315 -15.67 -19.21 3.82
N TRP A 316 -15.74 -19.08 5.15
CA TRP A 316 -15.40 -20.14 6.10
C TRP A 316 -16.50 -20.42 7.14
N GLY A 317 -17.66 -19.79 7.03
CA GLY A 317 -18.86 -20.05 7.85
C GLY A 317 -18.86 -19.40 9.23
N ARG A 318 -18.03 -18.37 9.46
CA ARG A 318 -18.03 -17.57 10.70
C ARG A 318 -17.62 -16.12 10.47
N PHE A 319 -18.27 -15.19 11.17
CA PHE A 319 -17.96 -13.74 11.09
C PHE A 319 -16.63 -13.33 11.73
N TRP A 320 -16.15 -14.08 12.74
CA TRP A 320 -14.91 -13.79 13.47
C TRP A 320 -14.39 -15.05 14.14
N GLY A 321 -13.09 -15.17 14.32
CA GLY A 321 -12.45 -16.32 14.96
C GLY A 321 -11.04 -16.07 15.46
N TRP A 322 -10.68 -14.81 15.71
CA TRP A 322 -9.43 -14.40 16.37
C TRP A 322 -8.16 -14.84 15.64
N ASP A 323 -8.23 -15.02 14.32
CA ASP A 323 -7.03 -15.34 13.57
C ASP A 323 -6.11 -14.11 13.43
N PRO A 324 -4.81 -14.29 13.14
CA PRO A 324 -3.85 -13.20 13.11
C PRO A 324 -4.21 -12.02 12.19
N LYS A 325 -4.94 -12.22 11.08
CA LYS A 325 -5.34 -11.10 10.20
C LYS A 325 -6.50 -10.30 10.78
N GLU A 326 -7.49 -11.00 11.33
CA GLU A 326 -8.62 -10.38 12.06
C GLU A 326 -8.08 -9.55 13.24
N VAL A 327 -7.24 -10.15 14.08
CA VAL A 327 -6.61 -9.46 15.23
C VAL A 327 -5.71 -8.32 14.77
N GLY A 328 -4.95 -8.50 13.69
CA GLY A 328 -4.12 -7.46 13.08
C GLY A 328 -4.93 -6.23 12.67
N ALA A 329 -6.06 -6.42 12.00
CA ALA A 329 -6.95 -5.32 11.61
C ALA A 329 -7.52 -4.57 12.83
N LEU A 330 -7.90 -5.31 13.89
CA LEU A 330 -8.35 -4.71 15.15
C LEU A 330 -7.25 -3.90 15.83
N ILE A 331 -6.01 -4.42 15.88
CA ILE A 331 -4.86 -3.70 16.44
C ILE A 331 -4.61 -2.40 15.67
N VAL A 332 -4.63 -2.44 14.33
CA VAL A 332 -4.46 -1.22 13.50
C VAL A 332 -5.55 -0.20 13.80
N LEU A 333 -6.82 -0.62 13.85
CA LEU A 333 -7.94 0.25 14.18
C LEU A 333 -7.73 0.92 15.54
N LEU A 334 -7.50 0.15 16.60
CA LEU A 334 -7.33 0.68 17.96
C LEU A 334 -6.08 1.55 18.09
N ALA A 335 -4.96 1.17 17.47
CA ALA A 335 -3.71 1.92 17.53
C ALA A 335 -3.86 3.34 17.00
N TYR A 336 -4.69 3.56 15.99
CA TYR A 336 -4.98 4.89 15.44
C TYR A 336 -6.22 5.57 16.08
N LEU A 337 -7.19 4.80 16.58
CA LEU A 337 -8.39 5.33 17.22
C LEU A 337 -8.07 6.00 18.56
N VAL A 338 -7.17 5.41 19.36
CA VAL A 338 -6.75 5.92 20.67
C VAL A 338 -6.15 7.34 20.58
N PRO A 339 -5.07 7.60 19.80
CA PRO A 339 -4.49 8.95 19.73
C PRO A 339 -5.46 9.97 19.12
N LEU A 340 -6.39 9.55 18.27
CA LEU A 340 -7.44 10.40 17.72
C LEU A 340 -8.40 10.88 18.81
N HIS A 341 -8.86 9.97 19.68
CA HIS A 341 -9.72 10.30 20.82
C HIS A 341 -8.98 11.12 21.90
N LEU A 342 -7.74 10.75 22.23
CA LEU A 342 -6.93 11.51 23.18
C LEU A 342 -6.69 12.95 22.69
N ARG A 343 -6.58 13.17 21.38
CA ARG A 343 -6.45 14.52 20.82
C ARG A 343 -7.76 15.27 20.84
N PHE A 344 -8.87 14.60 20.52
CA PHE A 344 -10.21 15.18 20.62
C PHE A 344 -10.53 15.61 22.06
N ALA A 345 -10.18 14.79 23.05
CA ALA A 345 -10.34 15.08 24.47
C ALA A 345 -9.35 16.12 25.03
N GLY A 346 -8.40 16.60 24.22
CA GLY A 346 -7.37 17.55 24.65
C GLY A 346 -6.27 16.94 25.54
N SER A 347 -6.25 15.63 25.73
CA SER A 347 -5.28 14.93 26.59
C SER A 347 -3.87 14.81 25.97
N ILE A 348 -3.76 14.88 24.63
CA ILE A 348 -2.48 14.83 23.92
C ILE A 348 -2.25 16.07 23.05
N GLY A 349 -1.12 16.75 23.29
CA GLY A 349 -0.68 17.90 22.51
C GLY A 349 -0.27 17.55 21.08
N SER A 350 0.02 18.58 20.26
CA SER A 350 0.40 18.43 18.85
C SER A 350 1.65 17.56 18.65
N THR A 351 2.69 17.77 19.46
CA THR A 351 3.94 16.99 19.40
C THR A 351 3.72 15.53 19.79
N GLY A 352 2.94 15.28 20.85
CA GLY A 352 2.60 13.92 21.26
C GLY A 352 1.80 13.18 20.20
N PHE A 353 0.80 13.83 19.60
CA PHE A 353 -0.01 13.23 18.54
C PHE A 353 0.81 12.89 17.29
N ALA A 354 1.73 13.77 16.88
CA ALA A 354 2.63 13.52 15.77
C ALA A 354 3.55 12.31 16.06
N ALA A 355 4.18 12.26 17.24
CA ALA A 355 5.04 11.14 17.63
C ALA A 355 4.28 9.82 17.69
N TRP A 356 3.08 9.81 18.27
CA TRP A 356 2.23 8.62 18.31
C TRP A 356 1.88 8.15 16.90
N SER A 357 1.45 9.06 16.02
CA SER A 357 1.09 8.74 14.63
C SER A 357 2.27 8.17 13.83
N ALA A 358 3.49 8.63 14.10
CA ALA A 358 4.71 8.10 13.46
C ALA A 358 5.04 6.67 13.90
N VAL A 359 4.68 6.28 15.13
CA VAL A 359 4.90 4.92 15.66
C VAL A 359 3.76 3.97 15.26
N CYS A 360 2.52 4.46 15.12
CA CYS A 360 1.37 3.63 14.75
C CYS A 360 1.52 2.88 13.42
N ILE A 361 2.37 3.34 12.50
CA ILE A 361 2.62 2.63 11.24
C ILE A 361 3.12 1.19 11.48
N LEU A 362 3.78 0.94 12.62
CA LEU A 362 4.25 -0.37 13.04
C LEU A 362 3.10 -1.38 13.15
N SER A 363 1.90 -0.93 13.53
CA SER A 363 0.71 -1.79 13.56
C SER A 363 0.29 -2.26 12.17
N VAL A 364 0.39 -1.38 11.16
CA VAL A 364 0.12 -1.71 9.75
C VAL A 364 1.19 -2.67 9.22
N VAL A 365 2.47 -2.40 9.53
CA VAL A 365 3.57 -3.29 9.17
C VAL A 365 3.40 -4.66 9.82
N TRP A 366 2.98 -4.74 11.09
CA TRP A 366 2.68 -6.01 11.75
C TRP A 366 1.50 -6.74 11.08
N SER A 367 0.38 -6.05 10.86
CA SER A 367 -0.81 -6.66 10.25
C SER A 367 -0.58 -7.12 8.80
N TRP A 368 0.30 -6.45 8.06
CA TRP A 368 0.59 -6.79 6.67
C TRP A 368 1.82 -7.71 6.54
N TYR A 369 2.99 -7.33 7.06
CA TYR A 369 4.21 -8.15 6.96
C TYR A 369 4.28 -9.22 8.06
N GLY A 370 4.05 -8.85 9.31
CA GLY A 370 4.20 -9.75 10.47
C GLY A 370 3.30 -10.98 10.37
N VAL A 371 2.02 -10.78 10.06
CA VAL A 371 1.07 -11.89 9.93
C VAL A 371 1.45 -12.85 8.79
N ASN A 372 1.88 -12.33 7.63
CA ASN A 372 2.22 -13.18 6.48
C ASN A 372 3.59 -13.88 6.66
N PHE A 373 4.63 -13.19 7.16
CA PHE A 373 6.02 -13.70 7.12
C PHE A 373 6.62 -14.09 8.47
N ILE A 374 6.05 -13.67 9.59
CA ILE A 374 6.56 -13.99 10.94
C ILE A 374 5.69 -15.05 11.59
N GLN A 375 4.37 -14.89 11.52
CA GLN A 375 3.44 -15.77 12.22
C GLN A 375 3.07 -17.02 11.42
N GLY A 376 3.05 -16.93 10.08
CA GLY A 376 2.93 -18.06 9.14
C GLY A 376 1.76 -19.02 9.38
N SER A 377 0.78 -18.65 10.21
CA SER A 377 -0.26 -19.53 10.72
C SER A 377 -1.61 -18.85 10.61
N GLY A 378 -2.62 -19.65 10.26
CA GLY A 378 -3.97 -19.18 9.96
C GLY A 378 -4.33 -19.36 8.48
N LEU A 379 -5.61 -19.56 8.22
CA LEU A 379 -6.21 -19.79 6.90
C LEU A 379 -6.06 -18.57 5.94
N HIS A 380 -5.45 -17.48 6.41
CA HIS A 380 -5.23 -16.23 5.67
C HIS A 380 -3.75 -16.00 5.26
N ALA A 381 -2.82 -16.89 5.58
CA ALA A 381 -1.43 -16.71 5.15
C ALA A 381 -1.32 -16.94 3.63
N TYR A 382 -1.07 -15.86 2.87
CA TYR A 382 -1.03 -15.87 1.40
C TYR A 382 0.37 -15.74 0.81
N ALA A 383 1.38 -15.60 1.67
CA ALA A 383 2.78 -15.60 1.31
C ALA A 383 3.56 -16.28 2.44
N PHE A 384 4.49 -17.16 2.09
CA PHE A 384 5.37 -17.86 3.03
C PHE A 384 6.81 -17.65 2.56
N GLY A 385 7.65 -17.04 3.39
CA GLY A 385 9.03 -16.76 2.99
C GLY A 385 9.90 -16.39 4.19
N SER A 386 11.12 -16.93 4.24
CA SER A 386 12.09 -16.75 5.34
C SER A 386 13.11 -15.62 5.07
N GLY A 387 12.71 -14.55 4.37
CA GLY A 387 13.60 -13.46 3.93
C GLY A 387 13.14 -12.07 4.36
N GLY A 388 14.07 -11.19 4.72
CA GLY A 388 13.79 -9.76 4.97
C GLY A 388 13.40 -9.38 6.40
N GLN A 389 13.19 -10.34 7.31
CA GLN A 389 12.76 -10.06 8.69
C GLN A 389 13.72 -9.11 9.42
N GLY A 390 15.04 -9.32 9.28
CA GLY A 390 16.06 -8.45 9.86
C GLY A 390 15.97 -7.00 9.37
N TRP A 391 15.70 -6.79 8.08
CA TRP A 391 15.52 -5.45 7.51
C TRP A 391 14.26 -4.78 8.04
N VAL A 392 13.14 -5.51 8.12
CA VAL A 392 11.87 -4.97 8.62
C VAL A 392 11.97 -4.65 10.11
N ILE A 393 12.50 -5.56 10.93
CA ILE A 393 12.73 -5.35 12.37
C ILE A 393 13.70 -4.18 12.58
N GLY A 394 14.78 -4.12 11.80
CA GLY A 394 15.73 -3.01 11.82
C GLY A 394 15.07 -1.67 11.50
N ALA A 395 14.27 -1.59 10.44
CA ALA A 395 13.53 -0.39 10.05
C ALA A 395 12.49 0.03 11.12
N CYS A 396 11.78 -0.94 11.70
CA CYS A 396 10.84 -0.70 12.79
C CYS A 396 11.54 -0.13 14.03
N THR A 397 12.66 -0.74 14.42
CA THR A 397 13.49 -0.30 15.55
C THR A 397 14.04 1.10 15.30
N ALA A 398 14.55 1.35 14.09
CA ALA A 398 15.04 2.66 13.68
C ALA A 398 13.92 3.72 13.71
N GLN A 399 12.71 3.40 13.26
CA GLN A 399 11.56 4.32 13.32
C GLN A 399 11.21 4.71 14.76
N VAL A 400 11.19 3.74 15.68
CA VAL A 400 10.93 4.00 17.11
C VAL A 400 12.03 4.87 17.70
N ALA A 401 13.30 4.48 17.49
CA ALA A 401 14.46 5.24 17.98
C ALA A 401 14.48 6.67 17.45
N TYR A 402 14.23 6.86 16.15
CA TYR A 402 14.14 8.16 15.51
C TYR A 402 13.01 9.02 16.09
N THR A 403 11.83 8.43 16.29
CA THR A 403 10.69 9.15 16.86
C THR A 403 10.96 9.56 18.30
N LEU A 404 11.54 8.68 19.12
CA LEU A 404 11.91 9.00 20.51
C LEU A 404 12.98 10.09 20.59
N PHE A 405 13.98 10.05 19.71
CA PHE A 405 14.99 11.09 19.58
C PHE A 405 14.37 12.45 19.25
N LEU A 406 13.51 12.52 18.23
CA LEU A 406 12.82 13.75 17.85
C LEU A 406 11.88 14.24 18.96
N LEU A 407 11.11 13.34 19.58
CA LEU A 407 10.18 13.68 20.64
C LEU A 407 10.90 14.32 21.84
N ARG A 408 12.01 13.72 22.30
CA ARG A 408 12.82 14.28 23.40
C ARG A 408 13.33 15.68 23.04
N ARG A 409 13.85 15.84 21.83
CA ARG A 409 14.41 17.10 21.35
C ARG A 409 13.36 18.20 21.24
N VAL A 410 12.18 17.91 20.69
CA VAL A 410 11.09 18.89 20.58
C VAL A 410 10.52 19.25 21.95
N ARG A 411 10.33 18.28 22.85
CA ARG A 411 9.86 18.53 24.22
C ARG A 411 10.82 19.39 25.03
N HIS A 412 12.13 19.24 24.82
CA HIS A 412 13.12 20.12 25.44
C HIS A 412 12.92 21.58 25.04
N TYR A 413 12.63 21.86 23.76
CA TYR A 413 12.34 23.22 23.30
C TYR A 413 11.01 23.75 23.84
N GLU A 414 9.98 22.90 23.92
CA GLU A 414 8.70 23.27 24.54
C GLU A 414 8.84 23.64 26.02
N ALA A 415 9.72 22.97 26.76
CA ALA A 415 10.02 23.31 28.15
C ALA A 415 10.76 24.65 28.25
N ALA A 416 11.81 24.84 27.44
CA ALA A 416 12.58 26.08 27.42
C ALA A 416 11.73 27.31 27.04
N GLU A 417 10.73 27.16 26.17
CA GLU A 417 9.79 28.24 25.83
C GLU A 417 8.83 28.60 26.98
N ARG A 418 8.48 27.64 27.85
CA ARG A 418 7.62 27.88 29.03
C ARG A 418 8.34 28.63 30.15
N ASP A 419 9.66 28.49 30.21
CA ASP A 419 10.50 29.08 31.26
C ASP A 419 10.96 30.51 30.93
N LEU A 420 10.58 31.06 29.77
CA LEU A 420 10.83 32.45 29.42
C LEU A 420 9.92 33.39 30.26
N PRO A 421 10.46 34.49 30.82
CA PRO A 421 9.64 35.49 31.49
C PRO A 421 8.55 35.99 30.54
N LEU A 422 7.31 36.08 31.02
CA LEU A 422 6.25 36.74 30.26
C LEU A 422 6.73 38.17 29.92
N PRO A 423 6.58 38.62 28.67
CA PRO A 423 6.89 40.01 28.34
C PRO A 423 6.08 40.90 29.30
N ASP A 424 6.76 41.86 29.92
CA ASP A 424 6.13 42.85 30.80
C ASP A 424 4.84 43.31 30.14
N GLY A 425 3.72 43.09 30.83
CA GLY A 425 2.41 43.55 30.36
C GLY A 425 2.49 45.04 30.01
N PRO A 426 1.62 45.54 29.13
CA PRO A 426 1.63 46.95 28.76
C PRO A 426 1.70 47.79 30.04
N THR A 427 2.73 48.62 30.14
CA THR A 427 2.89 49.59 31.23
C THR A 427 1.54 50.28 31.42
N PRO A 428 1.00 50.32 32.65
CA PRO A 428 -0.28 50.98 32.88
C PRO A 428 -0.10 52.43 32.44
N VAL A 429 -0.80 52.81 31.38
CA VAL A 429 -0.92 54.20 30.96
C VAL A 429 -1.42 54.94 32.18
N ALA A 430 -0.60 55.86 32.71
CA ALA A 430 -0.96 56.69 33.84
C ALA A 430 -2.32 57.32 33.53
N SER A 431 -3.33 57.01 34.36
CA SER A 431 -4.64 57.62 34.24
C SER A 431 -4.48 59.11 34.44
N GLU A 432 -4.54 59.89 33.37
CA GLU A 432 -4.74 61.33 33.48
C GLU A 432 -6.04 61.56 34.23
N SER A 433 -5.91 62.19 35.38
CA SER A 433 -7.00 62.63 36.23
C SER A 433 -7.78 63.73 35.51
N GLY A 434 -8.85 63.34 34.83
CA GLY A 434 -9.87 64.28 34.35
C GLY A 434 -10.61 64.92 35.53
N PRO A 435 -10.93 66.22 35.47
CA PRO A 435 -11.47 66.94 36.62
C PRO A 435 -12.92 66.52 36.89
N ALA A 436 -13.22 66.39 38.19
CA ALA A 436 -14.55 66.18 38.72
C ALA A 436 -15.55 67.19 38.15
N LYS A 437 -16.66 66.69 37.59
CA LYS A 437 -17.89 67.47 37.43
C LYS A 437 -19.01 66.83 38.23
N LEU A 438 -19.48 67.64 39.17
CA LEU A 438 -20.60 67.47 40.07
C LEU A 438 -21.95 67.54 39.32
N THR A 439 -22.96 67.02 40.03
CA THR A 439 -24.41 67.31 40.01
C THR A 439 -25.32 66.54 39.03
N GLY A 440 -26.39 65.97 39.62
CA GLY A 440 -27.53 65.30 38.97
C GLY A 440 -28.52 66.27 38.31
N PRO A 441 -29.84 65.99 38.26
CA PRO A 441 -30.66 65.18 39.18
C PRO A 441 -30.85 63.71 38.80
#